data_AF-A1DKM3-F1
#
_entry.id   AF-A1DKM3-F1
#
_cell.length_a   1.000
_cell.length_b   1.000
_cell.length_c   1.000
_cell.angle_alpha   90.00
_cell.angle_beta   90.00
_cell.angle_gamma   90.00
#
_symmetry.space_group_name_H-M   'P 1'
#
loop_
_entity.id
_entity.type
_entity.pdbx_description
1 polymer ?
#
loop_
_entity_poly.entity_id
_entity_poly.type
_entity_poly.pdbx_seq_one_letter_code
_entity_poly.pdbx_strand_id
1 'polypeptide(L)'
;MVYKIRELPASPNQHYLPMVVSAMADASGAQKSPAVDLPEYTLKEVALHNRKDDNWIVIHGQVYDVTKYQKDHPGGADVLVEVAGSDATEAFEDIGHSEDSREILQEFLIGTLQGAKEYVAPKKVRIIAQSSVETPASSSATRYVGAVTSLLGAVASLIYVYRRGSLYAFDTTGSLYRYLSQRLSGLRLPQGGFANGFLAATLICAAAGGVIARKAAKFTKIESGFLQYLPHIKARKVPKVDPHLLKGFLDSKEFQRLPLIQKDQLSSNVYRFVFGLPDSNGVIGLPIGQHVAIRAVIDGATVSRSYTPVSNNLDRGRLELVVKCYPDGMLSGKYLANLQVGDEVEFRGPKGAMRYKPGFCKKLGMVAGGTGITPMYQLIRAICEDERDTTEISLIYANRTEADILLRDELEQFARKYPKNFKLWYMLDTAPENWAYGSGFVNQEVLSERLFAPSPDTKVLLCGPPGMVSATKKTLAAIGFQKPGPVSKMTDQIFCF
;
A
#
# COMPACT_ATOMS: atom_id res chain seq x y z
N MET A 1 -10.41 -44.78 32.65
CA MET A 1 -11.83 -44.93 32.31
C MET A 1 -11.97 -44.83 30.80
N VAL A 2 -12.42 -45.90 30.16
CA VAL A 2 -12.44 -46.12 28.71
C VAL A 2 -13.88 -46.06 28.22
N TYR A 3 -14.17 -45.23 27.21
CA TYR A 3 -15.37 -45.29 26.37
C TYR A 3 -14.94 -44.86 24.95
N LYS A 4 -14.62 -45.80 24.04
CA LYS A 4 -15.47 -46.55 23.09
C LYS A 4 -16.17 -45.66 22.05
N ILE A 5 -15.45 -45.37 20.97
CA ILE A 5 -15.94 -44.74 19.74
C ILE A 5 -16.73 -45.80 18.95
N ARG A 6 -17.96 -45.46 18.52
CA ARG A 6 -18.80 -46.26 17.63
C ARG A 6 -18.61 -45.75 16.20
N GLU A 7 -18.12 -46.61 15.31
CA GLU A 7 -18.11 -46.41 13.86
C GLU A 7 -19.53 -46.58 13.29
N LEU A 8 -19.88 -45.75 12.31
CA LEU A 8 -21.09 -45.86 11.50
C LEU A 8 -20.71 -46.22 10.05
N PRO A 9 -21.53 -47.00 9.32
CA PRO A 9 -21.13 -47.69 8.10
C PRO A 9 -21.18 -46.79 6.84
N ALA A 10 -20.23 -47.07 5.95
CA ALA A 10 -20.17 -46.54 4.59
C ALA A 10 -21.33 -47.03 3.72
N SER A 11 -21.84 -46.17 2.85
CA SER A 11 -22.73 -46.54 1.72
C SER A 11 -22.08 -46.14 0.37
N PRO A 12 -22.47 -46.80 -0.74
CA PRO A 12 -21.55 -47.11 -1.83
C PRO A 12 -21.58 -46.14 -3.01
N ASN A 13 -20.43 -46.09 -3.69
CA ASN A 13 -20.12 -45.54 -5.00
C ASN A 13 -21.29 -45.41 -5.99
N GLN A 14 -21.47 -44.21 -6.54
CA GLN A 14 -21.99 -44.03 -7.89
C GLN A 14 -20.98 -43.30 -8.76
N HIS A 15 -20.68 -43.96 -9.88
CA HIS A 15 -19.78 -43.53 -10.95
C HIS A 15 -20.18 -42.18 -11.56
N TYR A 16 -19.20 -41.29 -11.73
CA TYR A 16 -19.30 -40.20 -12.70
C TYR A 16 -18.28 -40.44 -13.83
N LEU A 17 -18.82 -40.70 -15.02
CA LEU A 17 -18.11 -40.66 -16.29
C LEU A 17 -17.80 -39.20 -16.67
N PRO A 18 -16.68 -38.90 -17.35
CA PRO A 18 -16.39 -37.57 -17.85
C PRO A 18 -17.12 -37.35 -19.18
N MET A 19 -18.11 -36.45 -19.21
CA MET A 19 -18.62 -35.94 -20.48
C MET A 19 -17.71 -34.84 -21.01
N VAL A 20 -17.03 -35.20 -22.10
CA VAL A 20 -16.38 -34.30 -23.05
C VAL A 20 -17.41 -33.32 -23.61
N VAL A 21 -17.19 -32.02 -23.46
CA VAL A 21 -17.92 -31.00 -24.24
C VAL A 21 -16.96 -30.40 -25.26
N SER A 22 -17.22 -30.76 -26.51
CA SER A 22 -16.68 -30.16 -27.72
C SER A 22 -17.32 -28.78 -27.95
N ALA A 23 -16.47 -27.86 -28.39
CA ALA A 23 -16.64 -26.66 -29.23
C ALA A 23 -18.03 -26.01 -29.43
N MET A 24 -17.98 -24.67 -29.40
CA MET A 24 -18.77 -23.62 -30.08
C MET A 24 -19.03 -22.52 -29.02
N ALA A 25 -19.06 -21.22 -29.25
CA ALA A 25 -18.83 -20.30 -30.36
C ALA A 25 -18.97 -18.90 -29.72
N ASP A 26 -18.44 -17.85 -30.37
CA ASP A 26 -18.64 -16.45 -29.94
C ASP A 26 -20.13 -16.12 -29.72
N ALA A 27 -20.46 -15.57 -28.56
CA ALA A 27 -21.71 -14.82 -28.36
C ALA A 27 -21.49 -13.74 -27.29
N SER A 28 -21.11 -12.55 -27.74
CA SER A 28 -21.32 -11.30 -27.02
C SER A 28 -22.83 -11.07 -26.87
N GLY A 29 -23.42 -11.56 -25.80
CA GLY A 29 -24.81 -11.30 -25.42
C GLY A 29 -24.87 -10.92 -23.96
N ALA A 30 -24.87 -9.62 -23.68
CA ALA A 30 -25.25 -9.12 -22.36
C ALA A 30 -26.69 -9.58 -22.10
N GLN A 31 -26.87 -10.52 -21.17
CA GLN A 31 -28.20 -10.87 -20.67
C GLN A 31 -28.77 -9.65 -19.94
N LYS A 32 -29.72 -8.96 -20.58
CA LYS A 32 -30.56 -7.96 -19.94
C LYS A 32 -31.37 -8.65 -18.84
N SER A 33 -31.28 -8.12 -17.62
CA SER A 33 -32.21 -8.42 -16.52
C SER A 33 -33.66 -8.20 -16.99
N PRO A 34 -34.64 -8.99 -16.48
CA PRO A 34 -36.04 -8.83 -16.88
C PRO A 34 -36.52 -7.41 -16.53
N ALA A 35 -37.08 -6.72 -17.52
CA ALA A 35 -37.64 -5.38 -17.35
C ALA A 35 -38.84 -5.47 -16.40
N VAL A 36 -38.66 -4.98 -15.17
CA VAL A 36 -39.75 -4.71 -14.26
C VAL A 36 -40.55 -3.55 -14.88
N ASP A 37 -41.86 -3.74 -15.05
CA ASP A 37 -42.78 -2.73 -15.59
C ASP A 37 -42.93 -1.63 -14.53
N LEU A 38 -42.01 -0.66 -14.57
CA LEU A 38 -41.93 0.44 -13.62
C LEU A 38 -42.85 1.59 -14.08
N PRO A 39 -43.55 2.26 -13.15
CA PRO A 39 -44.39 3.41 -13.48
C PRO A 39 -43.60 4.52 -14.20
N GLU A 40 -44.19 5.13 -15.23
CA GLU A 40 -43.65 6.33 -15.87
C GLU A 40 -44.16 7.58 -15.16
N TYR A 41 -43.23 8.51 -14.87
CA TYR A 41 -43.53 9.81 -14.28
C TYR A 41 -43.05 10.94 -15.19
N THR A 42 -43.73 12.08 -15.11
CA THR A 42 -43.33 13.33 -15.77
C THR A 42 -42.52 14.22 -14.83
N LEU A 43 -41.68 15.10 -15.38
CA LEU A 43 -40.95 16.07 -14.54
C LEU A 43 -41.88 16.97 -13.71
N LYS A 44 -43.11 17.21 -14.19
CA LYS A 44 -44.11 17.99 -13.44
C LYS A 44 -44.62 17.27 -12.21
N GLU A 45 -44.77 15.94 -12.28
CA GLU A 45 -45.16 15.13 -11.14
C GLU A 45 -44.03 15.05 -10.12
N VAL A 46 -42.80 14.82 -10.58
CA VAL A 46 -41.61 14.82 -9.70
C VAL A 46 -41.46 16.16 -8.99
N ALA A 47 -41.72 17.29 -9.67
CA ALA A 47 -41.64 18.63 -9.10
C ALA A 47 -42.62 18.91 -7.94
N LEU A 48 -43.67 18.09 -7.76
CA LEU A 48 -44.58 18.20 -6.61
C LEU A 48 -43.94 17.67 -5.32
N HIS A 49 -42.93 16.81 -5.43
CA HIS A 49 -42.23 16.14 -4.32
C HIS A 49 -40.91 16.84 -4.02
N ASN A 50 -40.99 18.09 -3.53
CA ASN A 50 -39.83 18.98 -3.33
C ASN A 50 -39.61 19.40 -1.85
N ARG A 51 -40.15 18.64 -0.90
CA ARG A 51 -40.11 18.97 0.54
C ARG A 51 -39.24 18.00 1.32
N LYS A 52 -38.83 18.39 2.53
CA LYS A 52 -37.98 17.55 3.39
C LYS A 52 -38.66 16.23 3.83
N ASP A 53 -39.99 16.23 3.90
CA ASP A 53 -40.83 15.09 4.23
C ASP A 53 -41.33 14.32 3.00
N ASP A 54 -41.03 14.81 1.78
CA ASP A 54 -41.48 14.26 0.50
C ASP A 54 -40.54 14.75 -0.63
N ASN A 55 -39.50 13.97 -0.91
CA ASN A 55 -38.37 14.36 -1.76
C ASN A 55 -38.11 13.31 -2.86
N TRP A 56 -38.45 13.65 -4.10
CA TRP A 56 -38.14 12.83 -5.27
C TRP A 56 -37.10 13.50 -6.15
N ILE A 57 -36.22 12.70 -6.75
CA ILE A 57 -35.18 13.18 -7.66
C ILE A 57 -35.12 12.30 -8.91
N VAL A 58 -34.70 12.89 -10.03
CA VAL A 58 -34.40 12.14 -11.25
C VAL A 58 -32.90 12.01 -11.42
N ILE A 59 -32.41 10.78 -11.67
CA ILE A 59 -31.00 10.51 -12.02
C ILE A 59 -30.98 9.55 -13.21
N HIS A 60 -30.29 9.92 -14.29
CA HIS A 60 -30.19 9.16 -15.54
C HIS A 60 -31.55 8.74 -16.13
N GLY A 61 -32.58 9.57 -15.97
CA GLY A 61 -33.92 9.26 -16.48
C GLY A 61 -34.70 8.24 -15.64
N GLN A 62 -34.21 7.90 -14.45
CA GLN A 62 -34.92 7.09 -13.45
C GLN A 62 -35.37 7.99 -12.29
N VAL A 63 -36.55 7.72 -11.73
CA VAL A 63 -37.15 8.51 -10.64
C VAL A 63 -37.01 7.76 -9.33
N TYR A 64 -36.52 8.48 -8.31
CA TYR A 64 -36.19 7.91 -7.00
C TYR A 64 -36.88 8.67 -5.87
N ASP A 65 -37.47 7.94 -4.92
CA ASP A 65 -37.97 8.50 -3.65
C ASP A 65 -36.88 8.41 -2.58
N VAL A 66 -36.16 9.52 -2.39
CA VAL A 66 -35.05 9.61 -1.43
C VAL A 66 -35.49 10.13 -0.06
N THR A 67 -36.80 10.24 0.19
CA THR A 67 -37.36 10.84 1.42
C THR A 67 -36.77 10.22 2.68
N LYS A 68 -36.73 8.88 2.75
CA LYS A 68 -36.17 8.14 3.89
C LYS A 68 -34.65 8.16 3.93
N TYR A 69 -34.00 8.29 2.77
CA TYR A 69 -32.55 8.26 2.64
C TYR A 69 -31.86 9.58 3.03
N GLN A 70 -32.60 10.69 3.12
CA GLN A 70 -32.04 12.00 3.47
C GLN A 70 -31.19 12.00 4.75
N LYS A 71 -31.56 11.21 5.76
CA LYS A 71 -30.81 11.10 7.02
C LYS A 71 -29.53 10.27 6.88
N ASP A 72 -29.53 9.34 5.94
CA ASP A 72 -28.46 8.38 5.69
C ASP A 72 -27.50 8.87 4.58
N HIS A 73 -27.85 9.95 3.88
CA HIS A 73 -27.02 10.52 2.83
C HIS A 73 -25.73 11.15 3.39
N PRO A 74 -24.54 10.66 3.00
CA PRO A 74 -23.26 11.14 3.54
C PRO A 74 -22.97 12.63 3.27
N GLY A 75 -23.54 13.20 2.21
CA GLY A 75 -23.45 14.62 1.90
C GLY A 75 -24.33 15.51 2.78
N GLY A 76 -25.14 14.92 3.66
CA GLY A 76 -26.17 15.60 4.45
C GLY A 76 -27.53 15.63 3.75
N ALA A 77 -28.58 15.91 4.52
CA ALA A 77 -29.94 16.03 4.00
C ALA A 77 -30.11 17.28 3.12
N ASP A 78 -29.40 18.37 3.45
CA ASP A 78 -29.61 19.68 2.81
C ASP A 78 -29.29 19.64 1.31
N VAL A 79 -28.26 18.90 0.89
CA VAL A 79 -27.91 18.76 -0.53
C VAL A 79 -28.94 17.99 -1.34
N LEU A 80 -29.68 17.06 -0.70
CA LEU A 80 -30.78 16.36 -1.37
C LEU A 80 -32.05 17.22 -1.44
N VAL A 81 -32.25 18.11 -0.46
CA VAL A 81 -33.37 19.07 -0.48
C VAL A 81 -33.15 20.14 -1.55
N GLU A 82 -31.90 20.55 -1.82
CA GLU A 82 -31.57 21.53 -2.87
C GLU A 82 -31.95 21.07 -4.27
N VAL A 83 -31.87 19.76 -4.54
CA VAL A 83 -32.20 19.16 -5.85
C VAL A 83 -33.58 18.48 -5.88
N ALA A 84 -34.36 18.60 -4.80
CA ALA A 84 -35.66 17.95 -4.68
C ALA A 84 -36.64 18.43 -5.76
N GLY A 85 -37.35 17.48 -6.36
CA GLY A 85 -38.31 17.76 -7.44
C GLY A 85 -37.67 18.09 -8.80
N SER A 86 -36.38 17.81 -8.99
CA SER A 86 -35.65 18.16 -10.22
C SER A 86 -34.82 17.01 -10.79
N ASP A 87 -34.26 17.22 -11.99
CA ASP A 87 -33.26 16.32 -12.58
C ASP A 87 -31.89 16.59 -11.97
N ALA A 88 -31.49 15.69 -11.08
CA ALA A 88 -30.25 15.76 -10.32
C ALA A 88 -29.12 14.98 -11.02
N THR A 89 -29.26 14.55 -12.27
CA THR A 89 -28.25 13.75 -12.98
C THR A 89 -26.89 14.45 -13.04
N GLU A 90 -26.87 15.74 -13.38
CA GLU A 90 -25.64 16.53 -13.44
C GLU A 90 -25.01 16.66 -12.04
N ALA A 91 -25.80 17.05 -11.04
CA ALA A 91 -25.34 17.13 -9.66
C ALA A 91 -24.79 15.79 -9.15
N PHE A 92 -25.42 14.67 -9.51
CA PHE A 92 -24.99 13.33 -9.12
C PHE A 92 -23.64 12.97 -9.77
N GLU A 93 -23.44 13.26 -11.05
CA GLU A 93 -22.20 12.94 -11.75
C GLU A 93 -21.05 13.89 -11.41
N ASP A 94 -21.32 15.19 -11.21
CA ASP A 94 -20.33 16.20 -10.87
C ASP A 94 -19.75 15.99 -9.47
N ILE A 95 -20.59 15.54 -8.55
CA ILE A 95 -20.18 15.10 -7.22
C ILE A 95 -19.32 13.84 -7.32
N GLY A 96 -19.49 13.02 -8.37
CA GLY A 96 -18.65 11.85 -8.62
C GLY A 96 -18.99 10.67 -7.72
N HIS A 97 -20.30 10.41 -7.55
CA HIS A 97 -20.80 9.31 -6.76
C HIS A 97 -20.19 7.95 -7.19
N SER A 98 -19.89 7.11 -6.20
CA SER A 98 -19.26 5.80 -6.42
C SER A 98 -20.24 4.78 -6.99
N GLU A 99 -19.76 3.62 -7.44
CA GLU A 99 -20.62 2.52 -7.89
C GLU A 99 -21.59 2.08 -6.77
N ASP A 100 -21.10 2.00 -5.54
CA ASP A 100 -21.91 1.62 -4.38
C ASP A 100 -23.02 2.64 -4.10
N SER A 101 -22.78 3.92 -4.39
CA SER A 101 -23.82 4.96 -4.32
C SER A 101 -24.92 4.72 -5.37
N ARG A 102 -24.56 4.20 -6.55
CA ARG A 102 -25.52 3.79 -7.58
C ARG A 102 -26.27 2.53 -7.18
N GLU A 103 -25.63 1.57 -6.51
CA GLU A 103 -26.29 0.38 -5.98
C GLU A 103 -27.34 0.73 -4.91
N ILE A 104 -27.00 1.60 -3.95
CA ILE A 104 -27.94 2.08 -2.93
C ILE A 104 -29.10 2.85 -3.58
N LEU A 105 -28.81 3.64 -4.61
CA LEU A 105 -29.83 4.40 -5.33
C LEU A 105 -30.91 3.49 -5.93
N GLN A 106 -30.55 2.30 -6.42
CA GLN A 106 -31.51 1.34 -6.98
C GLN A 106 -32.56 0.87 -5.96
N GLU A 107 -32.27 0.90 -4.66
CA GLU A 107 -33.24 0.54 -3.62
C GLU A 107 -34.40 1.54 -3.51
N PHE A 108 -34.19 2.78 -3.96
CA PHE A 108 -35.16 3.87 -3.90
C PHE A 108 -35.86 4.11 -5.24
N LEU A 109 -35.66 3.23 -6.22
CA LEU A 109 -36.23 3.36 -7.54
C LEU A 109 -37.75 3.18 -7.50
N ILE A 110 -38.48 4.21 -7.92
CA ILE A 110 -39.95 4.18 -7.98
C ILE A 110 -40.48 4.15 -9.41
N GLY A 111 -39.71 4.58 -10.40
CA GLY A 111 -40.17 4.67 -11.78
C GLY A 111 -39.13 5.17 -12.79
N THR A 112 -39.58 5.38 -14.02
CA THR A 112 -38.79 5.97 -15.11
C THR A 112 -39.37 7.32 -15.53
N LEU A 113 -38.52 8.22 -16.03
CA LEU A 113 -38.96 9.52 -16.51
C LEU A 113 -39.43 9.43 -17.96
N GLN A 114 -40.62 9.96 -18.24
CA GLN A 114 -41.18 10.01 -19.58
C GLN A 114 -40.28 10.82 -20.54
N GLY A 115 -39.80 10.18 -21.60
CA GLY A 115 -38.95 10.82 -22.62
C GLY A 115 -37.46 10.93 -22.24
N ALA A 116 -36.98 10.14 -21.29
CA ALA A 116 -35.57 10.11 -20.88
C ALA A 116 -34.62 9.83 -22.06
N LYS A 117 -33.58 10.65 -22.20
CA LYS A 117 -32.44 10.38 -23.09
C LYS A 117 -31.46 9.45 -22.38
N GLU A 118 -31.04 8.38 -23.05
CA GLU A 118 -30.06 7.44 -22.51
C GLU A 118 -28.73 8.15 -22.25
N TYR A 119 -28.28 8.15 -20.99
CA TYR A 119 -27.04 8.82 -20.58
C TYR A 119 -25.82 8.00 -21.01
N VAL A 120 -24.90 8.63 -21.77
CA VAL A 120 -23.63 8.02 -22.19
C VAL A 120 -22.49 8.57 -21.32
N ALA A 121 -21.93 7.72 -20.46
CA ALA A 121 -20.83 8.11 -19.58
C ALA A 121 -19.54 8.44 -20.38
N PRO A 122 -18.80 9.53 -20.04
CA PRO A 122 -17.55 9.87 -20.72
C PRO A 122 -16.42 8.86 -20.41
N LYS A 123 -15.71 8.39 -21.43
CA LYS A 123 -14.57 7.45 -21.29
C LYS A 123 -13.39 8.10 -20.58
N LYS A 124 -12.92 7.49 -19.49
CA LYS A 124 -11.70 7.91 -18.76
C LYS A 124 -10.43 7.60 -19.57
N VAL A 125 -9.67 8.64 -19.94
CA VAL A 125 -8.39 8.52 -20.65
C VAL A 125 -7.29 8.12 -19.67
N ARG A 126 -6.69 6.94 -19.84
CA ARG A 126 -5.50 6.50 -19.09
C ARG A 126 -4.23 6.91 -19.85
N ILE A 127 -3.36 7.68 -19.19
CA ILE A 127 -2.02 8.01 -19.69
C ILE A 127 -1.09 6.85 -19.29
N ILE A 128 -0.64 6.08 -20.28
CA ILE A 128 0.31 4.96 -20.10
C ILE A 128 1.73 5.53 -20.17
N ALA A 129 2.49 5.41 -19.08
CA ALA A 129 3.92 5.70 -19.06
C ALA A 129 4.69 4.56 -19.76
N GLN A 130 5.57 4.91 -20.70
CA GLN A 130 6.38 3.96 -21.47
C GLN A 130 7.49 3.34 -20.62
N SER A 131 7.61 2.02 -20.68
CA SER A 131 8.68 1.21 -20.10
C SER A 131 9.95 1.22 -20.97
N SER A 132 11.11 1.39 -20.33
CA SER A 132 12.45 1.38 -20.93
C SER A 132 12.93 -0.02 -21.30
N VAL A 133 13.63 -0.11 -22.44
CA VAL A 133 14.17 -1.34 -23.07
C VAL A 133 15.49 -1.78 -22.41
N GLU A 134 15.62 -3.08 -22.08
CA GLU A 134 16.87 -3.75 -21.71
C GLU A 134 17.59 -4.34 -22.94
N THR A 135 18.93 -4.31 -22.95
CA THR A 135 19.81 -4.95 -23.96
C THR A 135 20.57 -6.15 -23.36
N PRO A 136 20.92 -7.18 -24.15
CA PRO A 136 21.33 -8.50 -23.64
C PRO A 136 22.84 -8.68 -23.43
N ALA A 137 23.17 -9.68 -22.60
CA ALA A 137 24.53 -10.11 -22.26
C ALA A 137 25.18 -11.00 -23.36
N SER A 138 26.52 -10.96 -23.43
CA SER A 138 27.37 -11.77 -24.31
C SER A 138 28.27 -12.72 -23.51
N SER A 139 28.50 -13.91 -24.08
CA SER A 139 28.98 -15.15 -23.48
C SER A 139 30.46 -15.49 -23.72
N SER A 140 30.92 -16.46 -22.92
CA SER A 140 31.87 -17.55 -23.23
C SER A 140 33.36 -17.35 -22.90
N ALA A 141 33.79 -18.12 -21.90
CA ALA A 141 35.14 -18.60 -21.71
C ALA A 141 35.27 -19.98 -22.38
N THR A 142 36.44 -20.29 -22.95
CA THR A 142 37.23 -21.53 -22.75
C THR A 142 38.19 -21.74 -23.93
N ARG A 143 39.50 -21.79 -23.63
CA ARG A 143 40.56 -22.68 -24.17
C ARG A 143 41.90 -21.97 -24.06
N TYR A 144 42.78 -22.39 -23.14
CA TYR A 144 44.25 -22.42 -23.29
C TYR A 144 44.85 -23.15 -22.07
N VAL A 145 44.67 -24.47 -22.05
CA VAL A 145 45.44 -25.39 -21.18
C VAL A 145 46.39 -26.12 -22.10
N GLY A 146 47.66 -25.71 -22.12
CA GLY A 146 48.68 -26.34 -22.98
C GLY A 146 50.09 -25.72 -22.97
N ALA A 147 50.34 -24.64 -22.24
CA ALA A 147 51.64 -23.92 -22.29
C ALA A 147 52.30 -23.73 -20.91
N VAL A 148 51.99 -24.57 -19.91
CA VAL A 148 52.46 -24.36 -18.52
C VAL A 148 53.54 -25.36 -18.07
N THR A 149 53.84 -26.41 -18.83
CA THR A 149 54.77 -27.47 -18.36
C THR A 149 56.25 -27.26 -18.73
N SER A 150 56.61 -26.31 -19.60
CA SER A 150 58.02 -26.07 -19.98
C SER A 150 58.73 -24.95 -19.20
N LEU A 151 57.99 -24.13 -18.44
CA LEU A 151 58.54 -22.94 -17.76
C LEU A 151 59.17 -23.23 -16.38
N LEU A 152 58.72 -24.31 -15.71
CA LEU A 152 59.15 -24.62 -14.34
C LEU A 152 60.59 -25.16 -14.25
N GLY A 153 61.10 -25.79 -15.32
CA GLY A 153 62.46 -26.34 -15.35
C GLY A 153 63.56 -25.27 -15.44
N ALA A 154 63.32 -24.15 -16.13
CA ALA A 154 64.31 -23.10 -16.34
C ALA A 154 64.50 -22.22 -15.09
N VAL A 155 63.45 -22.06 -14.28
CA VAL A 155 63.47 -21.25 -13.06
C VAL A 155 64.31 -21.89 -11.95
N ALA A 156 64.30 -23.23 -11.83
CA ALA A 156 65.09 -23.95 -10.84
C ALA A 156 66.61 -23.79 -11.07
N SER A 157 67.05 -23.77 -12.33
CA SER A 157 68.45 -23.58 -12.72
C SER A 157 68.97 -22.18 -12.41
N LEU A 158 68.11 -21.15 -12.58
CA LEU A 158 68.46 -19.77 -12.28
C LEU A 158 68.60 -19.52 -10.77
N ILE A 159 67.75 -20.17 -9.95
CA ILE A 159 67.81 -20.11 -8.49
C ILE A 159 69.10 -20.78 -7.97
N TYR A 160 69.56 -21.86 -8.60
CA TYR A 160 70.82 -22.53 -8.24
C TYR A 160 72.05 -21.63 -8.44
N VAL A 161 72.06 -20.84 -9.52
CA VAL A 161 73.14 -19.88 -9.80
C VAL A 161 73.05 -18.66 -8.87
N TYR A 162 71.84 -18.20 -8.55
CA TYR A 162 71.63 -17.06 -7.63
C TYR A 162 72.06 -17.35 -6.19
N ARG A 163 71.98 -18.61 -5.74
CA ARG A 163 72.36 -19.03 -4.38
C ARG A 163 73.86 -19.02 -4.14
N ARG A 164 74.70 -18.86 -5.18
CA ARG A 164 76.17 -18.91 -5.11
C ARG A 164 76.83 -17.55 -5.37
N GLY A 165 76.39 -16.53 -4.66
CA GLY A 165 77.23 -15.44 -4.14
C GLY A 165 77.83 -14.41 -5.10
N SER A 166 77.52 -13.15 -4.81
CA SER A 166 78.33 -11.94 -5.08
C SER A 166 78.22 -11.30 -6.47
N LEU A 167 77.28 -10.36 -6.61
CA LEU A 167 77.39 -9.23 -7.56
C LEU A 167 76.71 -7.99 -6.96
N TYR A 168 77.35 -7.40 -5.94
CA TYR A 168 77.24 -5.96 -5.73
C TYR A 168 78.32 -5.29 -6.60
N ALA A 169 77.94 -4.18 -7.24
CA ALA A 169 78.69 -3.40 -8.23
C ALA A 169 78.63 -3.95 -9.66
N PHE A 170 77.70 -3.41 -10.46
CA PHE A 170 78.02 -3.06 -11.85
C PHE A 170 77.01 -2.02 -12.36
N ASP A 171 77.48 -0.77 -12.44
CA ASP A 171 76.82 0.33 -13.11
C ASP A 171 77.19 0.31 -14.61
N THR A 172 76.29 0.85 -15.43
CA THR A 172 76.39 1.11 -16.88
C THR A 172 76.32 -0.08 -17.85
N THR A 173 75.25 -0.06 -18.64
CA THR A 173 74.87 -0.96 -19.74
C THR A 173 75.92 -1.15 -20.83
N GLY A 174 76.94 -0.29 -20.93
CA GLY A 174 78.03 -0.41 -21.91
C GLY A 174 79.20 -1.28 -21.46
N SER A 175 79.36 -1.50 -20.15
CA SER A 175 80.47 -2.29 -19.61
C SER A 175 80.11 -3.77 -19.47
N LEU A 176 78.83 -4.08 -19.21
CA LEU A 176 78.32 -5.45 -19.19
C LEU A 176 78.41 -6.12 -20.58
N TYR A 177 78.10 -5.39 -21.66
CA TYR A 177 78.22 -5.91 -23.03
C TYR A 177 79.66 -6.21 -23.43
N ARG A 178 80.61 -5.33 -23.09
CA ARG A 178 82.05 -5.55 -23.33
C ARG A 178 82.65 -6.62 -22.42
N TYR A 179 82.20 -6.71 -21.16
CA TYR A 179 82.63 -7.75 -20.22
C TYR A 179 82.06 -9.13 -20.60
N LEU A 180 80.78 -9.22 -20.98
CA LEU A 180 80.19 -10.45 -21.51
C LEU A 180 80.82 -10.85 -22.83
N SER A 181 81.06 -9.92 -23.77
CA SER A 181 81.66 -10.27 -25.07
C SER A 181 83.11 -10.73 -24.95
N GLN A 182 83.90 -10.17 -24.02
CA GLN A 182 85.26 -10.64 -23.72
C GLN A 182 85.31 -11.95 -22.90
N ARG A 183 84.33 -12.23 -22.02
CA ARG A 183 84.26 -13.50 -21.27
C ARG A 183 83.58 -14.64 -22.05
N LEU A 184 82.60 -14.35 -22.92
CA LEU A 184 81.96 -15.36 -23.77
C LEU A 184 82.80 -15.75 -24.98
N SER A 185 83.73 -14.91 -25.45
CA SER A 185 84.70 -15.32 -26.47
C SER A 185 85.69 -16.39 -25.98
N GLY A 186 85.77 -16.61 -24.66
CA GLY A 186 86.51 -17.71 -24.03
C GLY A 186 85.70 -18.97 -23.71
N LEU A 187 84.36 -18.96 -23.80
CA LEU A 187 83.54 -20.16 -23.65
C LEU A 187 83.30 -20.80 -25.02
N ARG A 188 84.20 -21.69 -25.42
CA ARG A 188 83.94 -22.63 -26.52
C ARG A 188 82.96 -23.70 -26.04
N LEU A 189 81.66 -23.43 -26.16
CA LEU A 189 80.66 -24.49 -26.21
C LEU A 189 80.76 -25.21 -27.56
N PRO A 190 80.65 -26.55 -27.59
CA PRO A 190 80.74 -27.29 -28.83
C PRO A 190 79.44 -27.11 -29.62
N GLN A 191 79.58 -26.60 -30.86
CA GLN A 191 78.61 -26.59 -31.96
C GLN A 191 77.59 -25.44 -32.05
N GLY A 192 77.75 -24.64 -33.12
CA GLY A 192 76.67 -23.92 -33.82
C GLY A 192 76.47 -22.45 -33.43
N GLY A 193 76.58 -21.53 -34.40
CA GLY A 193 76.30 -20.10 -34.21
C GLY A 193 74.87 -19.80 -33.70
N PHE A 194 73.93 -20.71 -33.97
CA PHE A 194 72.57 -20.64 -33.45
C PHE A 194 72.50 -20.81 -31.93
N ALA A 195 73.24 -21.75 -31.33
CA ALA A 195 73.21 -22.00 -29.89
C ALA A 195 73.76 -20.81 -29.09
N ASN A 196 74.83 -20.20 -29.60
CA ASN A 196 75.40 -18.98 -29.00
C ASN A 196 74.46 -17.78 -29.16
N GLY A 197 73.80 -17.64 -30.33
CA GLY A 197 72.76 -16.62 -30.55
C GLY A 197 71.56 -16.81 -29.63
N PHE A 198 71.13 -18.04 -29.41
CA PHE A 198 70.00 -18.37 -28.53
C PHE A 198 70.31 -18.08 -27.06
N LEU A 199 71.51 -18.43 -26.59
CA LEU A 199 71.98 -18.09 -25.24
C LEU A 199 72.08 -16.58 -25.03
N ALA A 200 72.64 -15.85 -26.00
CA ALA A 200 72.73 -14.40 -25.94
C ALA A 200 71.34 -13.74 -25.93
N ALA A 201 70.44 -14.18 -26.81
CA ALA A 201 69.06 -13.69 -26.85
C ALA A 201 68.31 -13.99 -25.55
N THR A 202 68.49 -15.17 -24.97
CA THR A 202 67.86 -15.56 -23.69
C THR A 202 68.35 -14.68 -22.54
N LEU A 203 69.65 -14.41 -22.46
CA LEU A 203 70.21 -13.52 -21.44
C LEU A 203 69.72 -12.07 -21.60
N ILE A 204 69.64 -11.58 -22.84
CA ILE A 204 69.13 -10.23 -23.13
C ILE A 204 67.63 -10.14 -22.78
N CYS A 205 66.83 -11.13 -23.17
CA CYS A 205 65.41 -11.19 -22.82
C CYS A 205 65.18 -11.32 -21.31
N ALA A 206 66.01 -12.09 -20.60
CA ALA A 206 65.93 -12.20 -19.15
C ALA A 206 66.28 -10.87 -18.45
N ALA A 207 67.31 -10.16 -18.93
CA ALA A 207 67.69 -8.85 -18.40
C ALA A 207 66.61 -7.79 -18.70
N ALA A 208 66.14 -7.71 -19.96
CA ALA A 208 65.08 -6.79 -20.36
C ALA A 208 63.76 -7.09 -19.64
N GLY A 209 63.40 -8.37 -19.54
CA GLY A 209 62.24 -8.85 -18.79
C GLY A 209 62.34 -8.52 -17.31
N GLY A 210 63.51 -8.64 -16.69
CA GLY A 210 63.75 -8.24 -15.30
C GLY A 210 63.57 -6.73 -15.07
N VAL A 211 64.02 -5.90 -16.01
CA VAL A 211 63.83 -4.44 -15.95
C VAL A 211 62.35 -4.06 -16.15
N ILE A 212 61.68 -4.67 -17.13
CA ILE A 212 60.24 -4.49 -17.37
C ILE A 212 59.45 -4.96 -16.13
N ALA A 213 59.78 -6.11 -15.56
CA ALA A 213 59.14 -6.62 -14.34
C ALA A 213 59.37 -5.70 -13.14
N ARG A 214 60.56 -5.10 -12.98
CA ARG A 214 60.81 -4.10 -11.93
C ARG A 214 60.03 -2.79 -12.15
N LYS A 215 59.91 -2.31 -13.39
CA LYS A 215 59.10 -1.13 -13.72
C LYS A 215 57.60 -1.41 -13.60
N ALA A 216 57.15 -2.58 -14.05
CA ALA A 216 55.80 -3.07 -13.89
C ALA A 216 55.47 -3.25 -12.40
N ALA A 217 56.38 -3.79 -11.58
CA ALA A 217 56.22 -3.92 -10.13
C ALA A 217 56.06 -2.56 -9.42
N LYS A 218 56.74 -1.52 -9.92
CA LYS A 218 56.53 -0.13 -9.46
C LYS A 218 55.20 0.46 -9.94
N PHE A 219 54.70 0.05 -11.10
CA PHE A 219 53.37 0.42 -11.62
C PHE A 219 52.25 -0.35 -10.91
N THR A 220 52.50 -1.59 -10.50
CA THR A 220 51.66 -2.37 -9.59
C THR A 220 52.03 -2.04 -8.15
N LYS A 221 52.07 -0.74 -7.80
CA LYS A 221 51.90 -0.31 -6.41
C LYS A 221 50.55 -0.82 -5.92
N ILE A 222 50.50 -2.10 -5.58
CA ILE A 222 49.53 -2.74 -4.71
C ILE A 222 49.96 -2.31 -3.29
N GLU A 223 49.96 -0.99 -3.04
CA GLU A 223 50.09 -0.44 -1.68
C GLU A 223 48.79 -0.69 -0.89
N SER A 224 47.73 -1.13 -1.57
CA SER A 224 46.60 -1.80 -0.96
C SER A 224 46.57 -3.27 -1.38
N GLY A 225 46.99 -4.17 -0.50
CA GLY A 225 47.08 -5.61 -0.75
C GLY A 225 45.83 -6.17 -1.45
N PHE A 226 46.02 -7.15 -2.34
CA PHE A 226 44.92 -7.89 -2.98
C PHE A 226 43.94 -8.53 -1.96
N LEU A 227 44.31 -8.56 -0.67
CA LEU A 227 43.53 -9.03 0.47
C LEU A 227 43.13 -7.94 1.48
N GLN A 228 43.46 -6.65 1.27
CA GLN A 228 43.12 -5.58 2.22
C GLN A 228 41.65 -5.14 2.15
N TYR A 229 40.98 -5.40 1.02
CA TYR A 229 39.55 -5.20 0.91
C TYR A 229 38.85 -6.55 1.10
N LEU A 230 38.19 -6.73 2.24
CA LEU A 230 37.16 -7.76 2.38
C LEU A 230 36.22 -7.65 1.16
N PRO A 231 35.88 -8.74 0.46
CA PRO A 231 34.94 -8.69 -0.64
C PRO A 231 33.60 -8.16 -0.12
N HIS A 232 33.39 -6.85 -0.26
CA HIS A 232 32.15 -6.20 0.10
C HIS A 232 31.19 -6.36 -1.07
N ILE A 233 30.61 -7.55 -1.19
CA ILE A 233 29.39 -7.71 -1.98
C ILE A 233 28.34 -6.91 -1.23
N LYS A 234 28.03 -5.70 -1.71
CA LYS A 234 26.85 -4.99 -1.24
C LYS A 234 25.68 -5.93 -1.48
N ALA A 235 25.12 -6.48 -0.40
CA ALA A 235 23.91 -7.29 -0.49
C ALA A 235 22.91 -6.45 -1.29
N ARG A 236 22.44 -6.99 -2.42
CA ARG A 236 21.41 -6.32 -3.21
C ARG A 236 20.24 -6.13 -2.25
N LYS A 237 19.95 -4.87 -1.88
CA LYS A 237 18.78 -4.58 -1.05
C LYS A 237 17.57 -5.03 -1.85
N VAL A 238 17.03 -6.20 -1.50
CA VAL A 238 15.74 -6.62 -2.02
C VAL A 238 14.76 -5.56 -1.51
N PRO A 239 14.11 -4.78 -2.41
CA PRO A 239 13.13 -3.81 -1.96
C PRO A 239 12.06 -4.58 -1.19
N LYS A 240 11.90 -4.29 0.10
CA LYS A 240 10.82 -4.85 0.90
C LYS A 240 9.52 -4.43 0.24
N VAL A 241 8.74 -5.40 -0.21
CA VAL A 241 7.39 -5.17 -0.72
C VAL A 241 6.59 -4.52 0.40
N ASP A 242 5.88 -3.43 0.08
CA ASP A 242 5.01 -2.76 1.04
C ASP A 242 3.92 -3.75 1.51
N PRO A 243 3.89 -4.09 2.81
CA PRO A 243 2.93 -5.07 3.33
C PRO A 243 1.48 -4.63 3.08
N HIS A 244 1.20 -3.32 2.99
CA HIS A 244 -0.16 -2.79 2.81
C HIS A 244 -0.67 -2.88 1.36
N LEU A 245 0.21 -3.19 0.39
CA LEU A 245 -0.16 -3.36 -1.02
C LEU A 245 -0.37 -4.83 -1.41
N LEU A 246 -0.20 -5.76 -0.47
CA LEU A 246 -0.46 -7.17 -0.70
C LEU A 246 -1.93 -7.42 -1.01
N LYS A 247 -2.20 -8.20 -2.06
CA LYS A 247 -3.54 -8.73 -2.31
C LYS A 247 -3.87 -9.73 -1.19
N GLY A 248 -5.06 -9.61 -0.63
CA GLY A 248 -5.50 -10.43 0.50
C GLY A 248 -6.88 -11.03 0.26
N PHE A 249 -7.58 -11.28 1.37
CA PHE A 249 -8.93 -11.83 1.39
C PHE A 249 -9.93 -10.97 0.59
N LEU A 250 -9.93 -9.65 0.77
CA LEU A 250 -10.98 -8.78 0.24
C LEU A 250 -11.02 -8.75 -1.31
N ASP A 251 -12.23 -8.84 -1.87
CA ASP A 251 -12.50 -8.61 -3.29
C ASP A 251 -13.40 -7.37 -3.51
N SER A 252 -13.01 -6.53 -4.47
CA SER A 252 -13.66 -5.23 -4.70
C SER A 252 -15.06 -5.34 -5.33
N LYS A 253 -15.38 -6.49 -5.94
CA LYS A 253 -16.62 -6.74 -6.67
C LYS A 253 -17.52 -7.71 -5.92
N GLU A 254 -16.94 -8.82 -5.45
CA GLU A 254 -17.69 -9.90 -4.82
C GLU A 254 -17.71 -9.78 -3.30
N PHE A 255 -18.85 -10.12 -2.70
CA PHE A 255 -18.96 -10.27 -1.25
C PHE A 255 -18.40 -11.62 -0.81
N GLN A 256 -17.60 -11.61 0.24
CA GLN A 256 -17.02 -12.79 0.86
C GLN A 256 -17.37 -12.85 2.33
N ARG A 257 -17.46 -14.05 2.89
CA ARG A 257 -17.94 -14.27 4.26
C ARG A 257 -16.81 -14.49 5.23
N LEU A 258 -16.93 -13.91 6.42
CA LEU A 258 -16.04 -14.18 7.55
C LEU A 258 -16.85 -14.47 8.82
N PRO A 259 -16.46 -15.49 9.60
CA PRO A 259 -17.05 -15.75 10.91
C PRO A 259 -16.60 -14.69 11.91
N LEU A 260 -17.54 -14.23 12.74
CA LEU A 260 -17.23 -13.48 13.94
C LEU A 260 -16.58 -14.41 14.96
N ILE A 261 -15.33 -14.17 15.32
CA ILE A 261 -14.58 -14.99 16.28
C ILE A 261 -14.53 -14.37 17.68
N GLN A 262 -14.67 -13.05 17.79
CA GLN A 262 -14.69 -12.34 19.07
C GLN A 262 -15.49 -11.04 18.97
N LYS A 263 -16.20 -10.71 20.05
CA LYS A 263 -16.98 -9.48 20.20
C LYS A 263 -16.79 -8.92 21.60
N ASP A 264 -16.22 -7.72 21.69
CA ASP A 264 -15.99 -7.03 22.96
C ASP A 264 -16.78 -5.72 22.98
N GLN A 265 -17.36 -5.38 24.12
CA GLN A 265 -17.96 -4.07 24.32
C GLN A 265 -16.89 -3.10 24.84
N LEU A 266 -16.63 -2.02 24.09
CA LEU A 266 -15.61 -1.02 24.45
C LEU A 266 -16.20 0.15 25.24
N SER A 267 -17.41 0.58 24.89
CA SER A 267 -18.09 1.71 25.54
C SER A 267 -19.61 1.57 25.36
N SER A 268 -20.36 2.60 25.77
CA SER A 268 -21.80 2.65 25.57
C SER A 268 -22.12 2.58 24.07
N ASN A 269 -22.72 1.45 23.66
CA ASN A 269 -23.05 1.15 22.27
C ASN A 269 -21.87 1.10 21.29
N VAL A 270 -20.64 0.87 21.75
CA VAL A 270 -19.48 0.66 20.87
C VAL A 270 -18.88 -0.71 21.10
N TYR A 271 -18.68 -1.46 20.02
CA TYR A 271 -18.18 -2.82 20.06
C TYR A 271 -16.95 -2.98 19.16
N ARG A 272 -16.00 -3.80 19.62
CA ARG A 272 -14.93 -4.37 18.80
C ARG A 272 -15.40 -5.73 18.28
N PHE A 273 -15.38 -5.90 16.97
CA PHE A 273 -15.66 -7.16 16.30
C PHE A 273 -14.38 -7.68 15.65
N VAL A 274 -14.02 -8.92 15.92
CA VAL A 274 -12.89 -9.61 15.31
C VAL A 274 -13.43 -10.74 14.44
N PHE A 275 -13.11 -10.70 13.17
CA PHE A 275 -13.51 -11.70 12.17
C PHE A 275 -12.29 -12.54 11.78
N GLY A 276 -12.44 -13.86 11.76
CA GLY A 276 -11.35 -14.78 11.43
C GLY A 276 -11.22 -14.96 9.92
N LEU A 277 -10.03 -14.75 9.35
CA LEU A 277 -9.76 -15.04 7.95
C LEU A 277 -9.67 -16.57 7.71
N PRO A 278 -9.98 -17.05 6.50
CA PRO A 278 -9.87 -18.48 6.17
C PRO A 278 -8.46 -19.05 6.35
N ASP A 279 -7.44 -18.23 6.09
CA ASP A 279 -6.03 -18.54 6.36
C ASP A 279 -5.56 -17.75 7.58
N SER A 280 -5.09 -18.45 8.62
CA SER A 280 -4.54 -17.85 9.84
C SER A 280 -3.31 -16.98 9.59
N ASN A 281 -2.59 -17.20 8.48
CA ASN A 281 -1.47 -16.36 8.05
C ASN A 281 -1.85 -15.39 6.93
N GLY A 282 -3.11 -15.41 6.49
CA GLY A 282 -3.65 -14.55 5.45
C GLY A 282 -3.69 -13.09 5.88
N VAL A 283 -3.79 -12.20 4.90
CA VAL A 283 -3.92 -10.75 5.11
C VAL A 283 -5.26 -10.26 4.56
N ILE A 284 -5.79 -9.18 5.12
CA ILE A 284 -7.07 -8.62 4.67
C ILE A 284 -7.00 -8.08 3.24
N GLY A 285 -5.86 -7.51 2.82
CA GLY A 285 -5.69 -6.95 1.49
C GLY A 285 -6.31 -5.56 1.33
N LEU A 286 -6.24 -4.73 2.37
CA LEU A 286 -6.84 -3.41 2.41
C LEU A 286 -5.77 -2.31 2.33
N PRO A 287 -5.70 -1.54 1.24
CA PRO A 287 -4.83 -0.38 1.15
C PRO A 287 -5.19 0.69 2.19
N ILE A 288 -4.18 1.40 2.69
CA ILE A 288 -4.37 2.41 3.74
C ILE A 288 -5.19 3.59 3.23
N GLY A 289 -6.19 3.98 4.01
CA GLY A 289 -7.22 4.96 3.69
C GLY A 289 -8.52 4.37 3.15
N GLN A 290 -8.54 3.07 2.83
CA GLN A 290 -9.72 2.40 2.30
C GLN A 290 -10.52 1.69 3.40
N HIS A 291 -11.77 1.38 3.06
CA HIS A 291 -12.73 0.72 3.95
C HIS A 291 -13.36 -0.51 3.28
N VAL A 292 -14.14 -1.27 4.05
CA VAL A 292 -14.94 -2.40 3.57
C VAL A 292 -16.42 -2.05 3.61
N ALA A 293 -17.21 -2.63 2.73
CA ALA A 293 -18.67 -2.61 2.79
C ALA A 293 -19.16 -3.91 3.44
N ILE A 294 -20.06 -3.79 4.42
CA ILE A 294 -20.81 -4.90 4.99
C ILE A 294 -22.23 -4.85 4.46
N ARG A 295 -22.75 -6.01 4.07
CA ARG A 295 -24.14 -6.17 3.60
C ARG A 295 -24.89 -7.17 4.48
N ALA A 296 -26.16 -6.86 4.77
CA ALA A 296 -27.09 -7.79 5.39
C ALA A 296 -28.51 -7.59 4.84
N VAL A 297 -29.35 -8.62 4.96
CA VAL A 297 -30.78 -8.52 4.69
C VAL A 297 -31.52 -8.33 6.01
N ILE A 298 -32.23 -7.20 6.15
CA ILE A 298 -32.91 -6.79 7.39
C ILE A 298 -34.33 -6.39 7.02
N ASP A 299 -35.32 -7.02 7.64
CA ASP A 299 -36.74 -6.76 7.37
C ASP A 299 -37.11 -6.89 5.87
N GLY A 300 -36.43 -7.78 5.14
CA GLY A 300 -36.62 -8.00 3.69
C GLY A 300 -35.87 -7.02 2.77
N ALA A 301 -35.25 -5.97 3.32
CA ALA A 301 -34.41 -5.04 2.58
C ALA A 301 -32.93 -5.41 2.67
N THR A 302 -32.21 -5.31 1.55
CA THR A 302 -30.74 -5.39 1.59
C THR A 302 -30.21 -4.05 2.08
N VAL A 303 -29.29 -4.07 3.05
CA VAL A 303 -28.67 -2.87 3.61
C VAL A 303 -27.17 -3.03 3.56
N SER A 304 -26.49 -2.07 2.93
CA SER A 304 -25.02 -2.02 2.83
C SER A 304 -24.45 -0.77 3.50
N ARG A 305 -23.40 -0.89 4.32
CA ARG A 305 -22.70 0.26 4.91
C ARG A 305 -21.18 0.05 4.94
N SER A 306 -20.46 1.16 4.89
CA SER A 306 -18.99 1.19 4.93
C SER A 306 -18.46 1.22 6.37
N TYR A 307 -17.42 0.44 6.64
CA TYR A 307 -16.67 0.43 7.90
C TYR A 307 -15.18 0.40 7.61
N THR A 308 -14.39 1.17 8.35
CA THR A 308 -12.93 1.13 8.23
C THR A 308 -12.37 0.16 9.27
N PRO A 309 -11.70 -0.92 8.86
CA PRO A 309 -11.00 -1.79 9.80
C PRO A 309 -9.88 -1.08 10.55
N VAL A 310 -9.73 -1.42 11.82
CA VAL A 310 -8.62 -0.98 12.69
C VAL A 310 -7.41 -1.93 12.59
N SER A 311 -7.65 -3.16 12.12
CA SER A 311 -6.61 -4.10 11.69
C SER A 311 -6.01 -3.69 10.33
N ASN A 312 -4.75 -4.01 10.09
CA ASN A 312 -4.10 -3.85 8.78
C ASN A 312 -3.44 -5.17 8.33
N ASN A 313 -2.72 -5.17 7.20
CA ASN A 313 -2.07 -6.39 6.67
C ASN A 313 -0.96 -6.98 7.58
N LEU A 314 -0.55 -6.29 8.66
CA LEU A 314 0.34 -6.85 9.68
C LEU A 314 -0.41 -7.72 10.69
N ASP A 315 -1.72 -7.51 10.84
CA ASP A 315 -2.62 -8.34 11.65
C ASP A 315 -3.06 -9.57 10.86
N ARG A 316 -2.22 -10.60 10.87
CA ARG A 316 -2.50 -11.84 10.14
C ARG A 316 -3.72 -12.58 10.69
N GLY A 317 -4.47 -13.20 9.79
CA GLY A 317 -5.55 -14.11 10.13
C GLY A 317 -6.82 -13.46 10.65
N ARG A 318 -6.90 -12.12 10.71
CA ARG A 318 -8.06 -11.42 11.26
C ARG A 318 -8.39 -10.10 10.58
N LEU A 319 -9.65 -9.72 10.63
CA LEU A 319 -10.17 -8.39 10.31
C LEU A 319 -10.87 -7.84 11.55
N GLU A 320 -10.49 -6.65 12.00
CA GLU A 320 -11.02 -6.02 13.21
C GLU A 320 -11.77 -4.73 12.89
N LEU A 321 -12.99 -4.60 13.41
CA LEU A 321 -13.80 -3.40 13.33
C LEU A 321 -14.11 -2.84 14.71
N VAL A 322 -14.12 -1.51 14.83
CA VAL A 322 -14.67 -0.80 15.99
C VAL A 322 -15.88 -0.02 15.51
N VAL A 323 -17.07 -0.43 15.95
CA VAL A 323 -18.34 0.07 15.43
C VAL A 323 -19.22 0.59 16.55
N LYS A 324 -19.76 1.79 16.36
CA LYS A 324 -20.84 2.33 17.18
C LYS A 324 -22.18 1.84 16.63
N CYS A 325 -22.89 1.08 17.45
CA CYS A 325 -24.20 0.52 17.16
C CYS A 325 -25.29 1.50 17.58
N TYR A 326 -25.99 2.08 16.62
CA TYR A 326 -27.10 2.97 16.92
C TYR A 326 -28.37 2.12 17.04
N PRO A 327 -29.16 2.20 18.12
CA PRO A 327 -30.34 1.34 18.30
C PRO A 327 -31.35 1.42 17.15
N ASP A 328 -31.49 2.60 16.55
CA ASP A 328 -32.31 2.90 15.39
C ASP A 328 -31.63 2.60 14.04
N GLY A 329 -30.32 2.32 14.05
CA GLY A 329 -29.55 2.01 12.85
C GLY A 329 -29.88 0.63 12.31
N MET A 330 -30.26 0.56 11.02
CA MET A 330 -30.58 -0.70 10.35
C MET A 330 -29.44 -1.71 10.46
N LEU A 331 -28.26 -1.40 9.90
CA LEU A 331 -27.14 -2.35 9.92
C LEU A 331 -26.43 -2.41 11.28
N SER A 332 -26.14 -1.26 11.90
CA SER A 332 -25.32 -1.22 13.11
C SER A 332 -26.09 -1.67 14.36
N GLY A 333 -27.35 -1.27 14.52
CA GLY A 333 -28.20 -1.64 15.65
C GLY A 333 -28.89 -2.98 15.45
N LYS A 334 -29.69 -3.13 14.40
CA LYS A 334 -30.51 -4.33 14.23
C LYS A 334 -29.72 -5.58 13.84
N TYR A 335 -28.58 -5.42 13.16
CA TYR A 335 -27.76 -6.54 12.70
C TYR A 335 -26.47 -6.71 13.50
N LEU A 336 -25.50 -5.79 13.39
CA LEU A 336 -24.17 -5.95 14.01
C LEU A 336 -24.23 -6.08 15.54
N ALA A 337 -25.06 -5.28 16.21
CA ALA A 337 -25.20 -5.35 17.67
C ALA A 337 -25.75 -6.71 18.16
N ASN A 338 -26.45 -7.46 17.31
CA ASN A 338 -27.06 -8.74 17.64
C ASN A 338 -26.24 -9.96 17.21
N LEU A 339 -25.15 -9.76 16.46
CA LEU A 339 -24.25 -10.85 16.05
C LEU A 339 -23.70 -11.61 17.26
N GLN A 340 -23.65 -12.93 17.12
CA GLN A 340 -23.04 -13.88 18.04
C GLN A 340 -21.75 -14.46 17.45
N VAL A 341 -20.85 -14.90 18.31
CA VAL A 341 -19.62 -15.59 17.88
C VAL A 341 -20.01 -16.84 17.09
N GLY A 342 -19.43 -16.98 15.89
CA GLY A 342 -19.76 -18.01 14.91
C GLY A 342 -20.65 -17.52 13.76
N ASP A 343 -21.31 -16.36 13.90
CA ASP A 343 -22.10 -15.79 12.80
C ASP A 343 -21.21 -15.32 11.66
N GLU A 344 -21.66 -15.57 10.43
CA GLU A 344 -20.98 -15.15 9.20
C GLU A 344 -21.46 -13.76 8.75
N VAL A 345 -20.51 -12.89 8.38
CA VAL A 345 -20.79 -11.55 7.88
C VAL A 345 -20.20 -11.40 6.47
N GLU A 346 -20.97 -10.77 5.57
CA GLU A 346 -20.54 -10.52 4.19
C GLU A 346 -19.75 -9.21 4.07
N PHE A 347 -18.53 -9.30 3.55
CA PHE A 347 -17.59 -8.21 3.32
C PHE A 347 -17.27 -8.04 1.84
N ARG A 348 -17.22 -6.81 1.35
CA ARG A 348 -16.68 -6.43 0.04
C ARG A 348 -15.68 -5.29 0.19
N GLY A 349 -14.57 -5.33 -0.53
CA GLY A 349 -13.53 -4.30 -0.41
C GLY A 349 -12.26 -4.62 -1.20
N PRO A 350 -11.30 -3.69 -1.30
CA PRO A 350 -11.28 -2.37 -0.70
C PRO A 350 -12.15 -1.34 -1.46
N LYS A 351 -12.75 -0.40 -0.72
CA LYS A 351 -13.55 0.73 -1.23
C LYS A 351 -13.02 2.07 -0.69
N GLY A 352 -13.39 3.18 -1.34
CA GLY A 352 -12.99 4.53 -0.94
C GLY A 352 -11.86 5.13 -1.78
N ALA A 353 -11.85 6.46 -1.87
CA ALA A 353 -10.91 7.23 -2.70
C ALA A 353 -9.55 7.47 -2.01
N MET A 354 -9.52 7.49 -0.67
CA MET A 354 -8.29 7.72 0.08
C MET A 354 -7.30 6.56 -0.12
N ARG A 355 -6.07 6.90 -0.52
CA ARG A 355 -4.96 5.95 -0.70
C ARG A 355 -3.67 6.56 -0.19
N TYR A 356 -3.37 6.30 1.08
CA TYR A 356 -2.12 6.75 1.67
C TYR A 356 -0.93 5.96 1.11
N LYS A 357 0.18 6.66 0.92
CA LYS A 357 1.50 6.09 0.63
C LYS A 357 2.57 7.05 1.19
N PRO A 358 3.77 6.55 1.54
CA PRO A 358 4.86 7.42 1.97
C PRO A 358 5.09 8.55 0.96
N GLY A 359 5.22 9.78 1.47
CA GLY A 359 5.32 10.99 0.64
C GLY A 359 3.99 11.58 0.17
N PHE A 360 2.84 11.11 0.70
CA PHE A 360 1.53 11.72 0.45
C PHE A 360 1.47 13.21 0.87
N CYS A 361 2.05 13.52 2.03
CA CYS A 361 2.32 14.88 2.52
C CYS A 361 3.43 14.83 3.58
N LYS A 362 3.98 15.99 3.94
CA LYS A 362 4.95 16.05 5.06
C LYS A 362 4.25 16.18 6.40
N LYS A 363 3.11 16.88 6.44
CA LYS A 363 2.36 17.19 7.65
C LYS A 363 0.90 16.82 7.47
N LEU A 364 0.35 16.12 8.45
CA LEU A 364 -1.00 15.58 8.42
C LEU A 364 -1.74 15.99 9.69
N GLY A 365 -2.63 16.97 9.57
CA GLY A 365 -3.62 17.26 10.59
C GLY A 365 -4.74 16.22 10.54
N MET A 366 -5.24 15.78 11.68
CA MET A 366 -6.39 14.88 11.77
C MET A 366 -7.36 15.44 12.79
N VAL A 367 -8.65 15.47 12.45
CA VAL A 367 -9.72 15.77 13.41
C VAL A 367 -10.73 14.64 13.35
N ALA A 368 -10.83 13.90 14.46
CA ALA A 368 -11.70 12.74 14.59
C ALA A 368 -12.78 12.97 15.65
N GLY A 369 -13.98 12.46 15.42
CA GLY A 369 -15.08 12.46 16.39
C GLY A 369 -15.63 11.05 16.61
N GLY A 370 -15.63 10.55 17.86
CA GLY A 370 -16.17 9.22 18.18
C GLY A 370 -15.54 8.11 17.34
N THR A 371 -16.34 7.34 16.59
CA THR A 371 -15.85 6.27 15.69
C THR A 371 -15.14 6.78 14.44
N GLY A 372 -15.15 8.09 14.18
CA GLY A 372 -14.31 8.69 13.13
C GLY A 372 -12.81 8.51 13.35
N ILE A 373 -12.39 7.98 14.51
CA ILE A 373 -11.01 7.59 14.77
C ILE A 373 -10.52 6.44 13.89
N THR A 374 -11.40 5.55 13.41
CA THR A 374 -10.96 4.32 12.72
C THR A 374 -10.14 4.58 11.44
N PRO A 375 -10.53 5.47 10.49
CA PRO A 375 -9.66 5.83 9.38
C PRO A 375 -8.37 6.53 9.82
N MET A 376 -8.43 7.36 10.87
CA MET A 376 -7.23 8.04 11.37
C MET A 376 -6.23 7.05 11.96
N TYR A 377 -6.72 6.11 12.76
CA TYR A 377 -5.92 5.06 13.38
C TYR A 377 -5.25 4.17 12.33
N GLN A 378 -5.95 3.83 11.25
CA GLN A 378 -5.37 3.08 10.13
C GLN A 378 -4.16 3.79 9.51
N LEU A 379 -4.23 5.12 9.33
CA LEU A 379 -3.12 5.93 8.82
C LEU A 379 -2.01 6.12 9.87
N ILE A 380 -2.35 6.35 11.13
CA ILE A 380 -1.39 6.49 12.23
C ILE A 380 -0.53 5.23 12.33
N ARG A 381 -1.17 4.05 12.27
CA ARG A 381 -0.47 2.77 12.26
C ARG A 381 0.48 2.67 11.07
N ALA A 382 -0.01 2.92 9.85
CA ALA A 382 0.81 2.84 8.64
C ALA A 382 2.06 3.73 8.69
N ILE A 383 1.93 4.95 9.23
CA ILE A 383 3.03 5.91 9.34
C ILE A 383 3.98 5.53 10.49
N CYS A 384 3.44 5.20 11.67
CA CYS A 384 4.27 4.93 12.84
C CYS A 384 4.94 3.55 12.80
N GLU A 385 4.33 2.56 12.14
CA GLU A 385 4.87 1.21 11.99
C GLU A 385 5.96 1.12 10.90
N ASP A 386 6.07 2.12 9.99
CA ASP A 386 7.14 2.22 9.00
C ASP A 386 8.19 3.27 9.39
N GLU A 387 9.37 2.81 9.83
CA GLU A 387 10.49 3.67 10.23
C GLU A 387 11.02 4.58 9.10
N ARG A 388 10.67 4.30 7.84
CA ARG A 388 11.06 5.13 6.69
C ARG A 388 10.11 6.30 6.47
N ASP A 389 8.92 6.25 7.07
CA ASP A 389 7.94 7.29 6.92
C ASP A 389 8.22 8.43 7.89
N THR A 390 8.42 9.62 7.32
CA THR A 390 8.75 10.84 8.08
C THR A 390 7.58 11.81 8.15
N THR A 391 6.37 11.40 7.76
CA THR A 391 5.18 12.25 7.88
C THR A 391 4.92 12.56 9.36
N GLU A 392 4.74 13.84 9.68
CA GLU A 392 4.31 14.30 11.00
C GLU A 392 2.78 14.35 11.06
N ILE A 393 2.21 13.85 12.15
CA ILE A 393 0.78 13.76 12.41
C ILE A 393 0.44 14.59 13.64
N SER A 394 -0.63 15.38 13.55
CA SER A 394 -1.28 15.99 14.72
C SER A 394 -2.75 15.63 14.73
N LEU A 395 -3.17 14.84 15.73
CA LEU A 395 -4.54 14.40 15.91
C LEU A 395 -5.23 15.21 17.02
N ILE A 396 -6.37 15.81 16.68
CA ILE A 396 -7.37 16.29 17.62
C ILE A 396 -8.50 15.25 17.65
N TYR A 397 -8.71 14.61 18.80
CA TYR A 397 -9.72 13.58 18.96
C TYR A 397 -10.81 14.02 19.94
N ALA A 398 -12.04 14.19 19.43
CA ALA A 398 -13.17 14.72 20.16
C ALA A 398 -14.19 13.64 20.54
N ASN A 399 -14.58 13.61 21.82
CA ASN A 399 -15.54 12.67 22.38
C ASN A 399 -16.46 13.39 23.40
N ARG A 400 -17.55 12.76 23.81
CA ARG A 400 -18.47 13.37 24.79
C ARG A 400 -17.88 13.32 26.20
N THR A 401 -17.43 12.14 26.62
CA THR A 401 -16.81 11.89 27.93
C THR A 401 -15.50 11.13 27.77
N GLU A 402 -14.71 11.06 28.84
CA GLU A 402 -13.45 10.30 28.86
C GLU A 402 -13.64 8.80 28.56
N ALA A 403 -14.77 8.22 28.99
CA ALA A 403 -15.13 6.82 28.74
C ALA A 403 -15.51 6.52 27.27
N ASP A 404 -15.71 7.56 26.46
CA ASP A 404 -16.00 7.43 25.04
C ASP A 404 -14.74 7.44 24.18
N ILE A 405 -13.54 7.65 24.75
CA ILE A 405 -12.28 7.68 24.00
C ILE A 405 -11.91 6.26 23.58
N LEU A 406 -12.08 5.98 22.29
CA LEU A 406 -11.77 4.66 21.72
C LEU A 406 -10.28 4.56 21.39
N LEU A 407 -9.71 3.36 21.54
CA LEU A 407 -8.31 3.05 21.23
C LEU A 407 -7.31 3.95 21.98
N ARG A 408 -7.67 4.39 23.20
CA ARG A 408 -6.87 5.36 23.96
C ARG A 408 -5.47 4.85 24.22
N ASP A 409 -5.35 3.64 24.76
CA ASP A 409 -4.07 3.06 25.14
C ASP A 409 -3.15 2.89 23.92
N GLU A 410 -3.70 2.45 22.79
CA GLU A 410 -2.96 2.30 21.54
C GLU A 410 -2.48 3.65 20.99
N LEU A 411 -3.35 4.68 20.99
CA LEU A 411 -2.99 6.03 20.56
C LEU A 411 -1.90 6.64 21.46
N GLU A 412 -2.04 6.54 22.78
CA GLU A 412 -1.04 7.02 23.72
C GLU A 412 0.29 6.27 23.57
N GLN A 413 0.25 4.96 23.31
CA GLN A 413 1.45 4.17 23.04
C GLN A 413 2.19 4.67 21.80
N PHE A 414 1.48 4.95 20.70
CA PHE A 414 2.09 5.56 19.51
C PHE A 414 2.67 6.94 19.83
N ALA A 415 1.96 7.77 20.58
CA ALA A 415 2.43 9.12 20.92
C ALA A 415 3.71 9.08 21.79
N ARG A 416 3.79 8.12 22.72
CA ARG A 416 4.99 7.90 23.56
C ARG A 416 6.16 7.32 22.77
N LYS A 417 5.90 6.39 21.84
CA LYS A 417 6.94 5.72 21.05
C LYS A 417 7.47 6.59 19.90
N TYR A 418 6.63 7.43 19.33
CA TYR A 418 6.95 8.28 18.17
C TYR A 418 6.63 9.77 18.43
N PRO A 419 7.17 10.39 19.49
CA PRO A 419 6.78 11.75 19.91
C PRO A 419 7.15 12.84 18.90
N LYS A 420 8.06 12.56 17.96
CA LYS A 420 8.39 13.45 16.84
C LYS A 420 7.37 13.37 15.71
N ASN A 421 6.83 12.18 15.47
CA ASN A 421 5.95 11.91 14.33
C ASN A 421 4.47 12.02 14.71
N PHE A 422 4.08 11.77 15.96
CA PHE A 422 2.67 11.74 16.35
C PHE A 422 2.39 12.59 17.58
N LYS A 423 1.60 13.65 17.37
CA LYS A 423 1.06 14.53 18.40
C LYS A 423 -0.41 14.22 18.61
N LEU A 424 -0.82 14.11 19.87
CA LEU A 424 -2.15 13.70 20.27
C LEU A 424 -2.76 14.72 21.21
N TRP A 425 -3.96 15.18 20.89
CA TRP A 425 -4.73 16.11 21.69
C TRP A 425 -6.19 15.65 21.79
N TYR A 426 -6.71 15.58 23.00
CA TYR A 426 -8.10 15.20 23.23
C TYR A 426 -9.00 16.41 23.49
N MET A 427 -10.25 16.30 23.09
CA MET A 427 -11.32 17.26 23.37
C MET A 427 -12.52 16.51 23.97
N LEU A 428 -13.04 16.98 25.10
CA LEU A 428 -14.22 16.40 25.74
C LEU A 428 -15.33 17.42 25.90
N ASP A 429 -16.56 17.06 25.51
CA ASP A 429 -17.73 17.91 25.78
C ASP A 429 -17.96 18.06 27.29
N THR A 430 -17.81 16.96 28.04
CA THR A 430 -17.93 16.91 29.51
C THR A 430 -16.61 16.37 30.07
N ALA A 431 -15.68 17.29 30.34
CA ALA A 431 -14.37 16.99 30.89
C ALA A 431 -14.41 16.85 32.43
N PRO A 432 -13.67 15.89 33.03
CA PRO A 432 -13.47 15.84 34.48
C PRO A 432 -12.63 17.02 34.97
N GLU A 433 -12.69 17.34 36.28
CA GLU A 433 -12.00 18.50 36.87
C GLU A 433 -10.48 18.51 36.62
N ASN A 434 -9.84 17.35 36.60
CA ASN A 434 -8.39 17.20 36.39
C ASN A 434 -8.02 16.86 34.94
N TRP A 435 -8.82 17.30 33.96
CA TRP A 435 -8.56 17.00 32.56
C TRP A 435 -7.39 17.82 32.02
N ALA A 436 -6.34 17.13 31.55
CA ALA A 436 -5.11 17.76 31.06
C ALA A 436 -5.22 18.33 29.63
N TYR A 437 -6.34 18.10 28.93
CA TYR A 437 -6.52 18.47 27.53
C TYR A 437 -7.68 19.48 27.37
N GLY A 438 -8.18 19.66 26.15
CA GLY A 438 -9.22 20.64 25.89
C GLY A 438 -10.63 20.16 26.29
N SER A 439 -11.50 21.13 26.56
CA SER A 439 -12.91 20.95 26.90
C SER A 439 -13.81 21.70 25.92
N GLY A 440 -14.98 21.15 25.63
CA GLY A 440 -15.94 21.66 24.65
C GLY A 440 -15.66 21.25 23.20
N PHE A 441 -16.30 21.95 22.27
CA PHE A 441 -16.19 21.66 20.84
C PHE A 441 -14.86 22.12 20.24
N VAL A 442 -14.44 21.46 19.16
CA VAL A 442 -13.29 21.88 18.35
C VAL A 442 -13.56 23.25 17.73
N ASN A 443 -12.87 24.27 18.21
CA ASN A 443 -13.00 25.67 17.77
C ASN A 443 -11.77 26.14 16.96
N GLN A 444 -11.78 27.39 16.53
CA GLN A 444 -10.71 27.98 15.73
C GLN A 444 -9.36 28.05 16.47
N GLU A 445 -9.40 28.36 17.76
CA GLU A 445 -8.22 28.49 18.61
C GLU A 445 -7.50 27.14 18.72
N VAL A 446 -8.24 26.08 19.05
CA VAL A 446 -7.71 24.72 19.15
C VAL A 446 -7.15 24.25 17.82
N LEU A 447 -7.84 24.49 16.70
CA LEU A 447 -7.33 24.12 15.37
C LEU A 447 -6.03 24.85 15.03
N SER A 448 -5.94 26.14 15.35
CA SER A 448 -4.76 26.96 15.04
C SER A 448 -3.57 26.63 15.93
N GLU A 449 -3.82 26.27 17.19
CA GLU A 449 -2.78 25.93 18.16
C GLU A 449 -2.27 24.49 17.96
N ARG A 450 -3.18 23.54 17.70
CA ARG A 450 -2.86 22.10 17.74
C ARG A 450 -2.59 21.50 16.36
N LEU A 451 -3.15 22.04 15.28
CA LEU A 451 -2.82 21.57 13.93
C LEU A 451 -1.63 22.33 13.33
N PHE A 452 -1.11 21.80 12.23
CA PHE A 452 -0.10 22.49 11.44
C PHE A 452 -0.72 23.63 10.64
N ALA A 453 0.02 24.72 10.47
CA ALA A 453 -0.41 25.83 9.63
C ALA A 453 -0.65 25.38 8.17
N PRO A 454 -1.55 26.07 7.43
CA PRO A 454 -1.78 25.80 6.02
C PRO A 454 -0.47 25.92 5.22
N SER A 455 -0.15 24.88 4.47
CA SER A 455 0.97 24.87 3.53
C SER A 455 0.70 23.86 2.40
N PRO A 456 1.39 23.95 1.25
CA PRO A 456 1.26 22.96 0.18
C PRO A 456 1.62 21.53 0.63
N ASP A 457 2.46 21.39 1.65
CA ASP A 457 2.91 20.12 2.22
C ASP A 457 2.03 19.65 3.40
N THR A 458 1.01 20.43 3.80
CA THR A 458 0.08 20.13 4.89
C THR A 458 -1.25 19.67 4.33
N LYS A 459 -1.74 18.51 4.79
CA LYS A 459 -3.11 18.05 4.55
C LYS A 459 -3.85 17.88 5.87
N VAL A 460 -5.18 17.97 5.84
CA VAL A 460 -6.05 17.75 6.99
C VAL A 460 -7.08 16.67 6.66
N LEU A 461 -7.24 15.71 7.56
CA LEU A 461 -8.20 14.63 7.46
C LEU A 461 -9.31 14.80 8.48
N LEU A 462 -10.56 14.65 8.04
CA LEU A 462 -11.73 14.79 8.88
C LEU A 462 -12.59 13.52 8.84
N CYS A 463 -13.01 13.04 10.00
CA CYS A 463 -14.02 11.98 10.08
C CYS A 463 -14.75 12.07 11.43
N GLY A 464 -16.09 12.01 11.41
CA GLY A 464 -16.90 12.13 12.62
C GLY A 464 -18.35 12.47 12.29
N PRO A 465 -19.15 12.83 13.31
CA PRO A 465 -20.54 13.24 13.10
C PRO A 465 -20.67 14.39 12.08
N PRO A 466 -21.72 14.42 11.23
CA PRO A 466 -21.86 15.42 10.16
C PRO A 466 -21.76 16.88 10.66
N GLY A 467 -22.36 17.19 11.81
CA GLY A 467 -22.31 18.54 12.40
C GLY A 467 -20.89 18.96 12.77
N MET A 468 -20.09 18.05 13.33
CA MET A 468 -18.68 18.30 13.64
C MET A 468 -17.89 18.52 12.34
N VAL A 469 -18.02 17.62 11.36
CA VAL A 469 -17.29 17.73 10.08
C VAL A 469 -17.60 19.05 9.37
N SER A 470 -18.88 19.44 9.32
CA SER A 470 -19.31 20.70 8.71
C SER A 470 -18.71 21.93 9.40
N ALA A 471 -18.78 21.97 10.75
CA ALA A 471 -18.20 23.05 11.53
C ALA A 471 -16.68 23.14 11.35
N THR A 472 -15.96 22.01 11.44
CA THR A 472 -14.51 21.97 11.26
C THR A 472 -14.10 22.38 9.85
N LYS A 473 -14.80 21.94 8.79
CA LYS A 473 -14.55 22.39 7.41
C LYS A 473 -14.62 23.92 7.30
N LYS A 474 -15.67 24.53 7.87
CA LYS A 474 -15.86 25.99 7.84
C LYS A 474 -14.71 26.72 8.55
N THR A 475 -14.31 26.23 9.72
CA THR A 475 -13.24 26.84 10.51
C THR A 475 -11.87 26.67 9.86
N LEU A 476 -11.57 25.50 9.27
CA LEU A 476 -10.33 25.28 8.53
C LEU A 476 -10.22 26.23 7.32
N ALA A 477 -11.32 26.45 6.60
CA ALA A 477 -11.35 27.43 5.52
C ALA A 477 -11.09 28.86 6.03
N ALA A 478 -11.64 29.22 7.20
CA ALA A 478 -11.42 30.54 7.80
C ALA A 478 -9.97 30.77 8.23
N ILE A 479 -9.23 29.73 8.61
CA ILE A 479 -7.80 29.82 8.98
C ILE A 479 -6.85 29.61 7.78
N GLY A 480 -7.37 29.57 6.55
CA GLY A 480 -6.56 29.62 5.33
C GLY A 480 -6.33 28.28 4.62
N PHE A 481 -7.00 27.19 5.01
CA PHE A 481 -6.99 25.97 4.21
C PHE A 481 -7.90 26.09 2.99
N GLN A 482 -7.53 25.42 1.89
CA GLN A 482 -8.36 25.34 0.70
C GLN A 482 -9.66 24.58 1.02
N LYS A 483 -10.80 25.23 0.76
CA LYS A 483 -12.12 24.61 0.94
C LYS A 483 -12.24 23.35 0.07
N PRO A 484 -12.63 22.21 0.65
CA PRO A 484 -12.81 20.98 -0.13
C PRO A 484 -14.05 21.08 -1.03
N GLY A 485 -14.05 20.30 -2.10
CA GLY A 485 -15.24 20.10 -2.93
C GLY A 485 -16.35 19.32 -2.19
N PRO A 486 -17.50 19.09 -2.85
CA PRO A 486 -18.58 18.29 -2.28
C PRO A 486 -18.14 16.84 -2.02
N VAL A 487 -17.25 16.30 -2.86
CA VAL A 487 -16.56 15.02 -2.64
C VAL A 487 -15.07 15.24 -2.49
N SER A 488 -14.54 14.63 -1.44
CA SER A 488 -13.12 14.66 -1.12
C SER A 488 -12.29 13.98 -2.21
N LYS A 489 -11.34 14.73 -2.77
CA LYS A 489 -10.33 14.21 -3.69
C LYS A 489 -8.99 14.09 -2.97
N MET A 490 -8.18 13.14 -3.39
CA MET A 490 -6.83 12.94 -2.83
C MET A 490 -5.92 14.18 -2.95
N THR A 491 -6.15 14.99 -3.97
CA THR A 491 -5.45 16.24 -4.22
C THR A 491 -5.82 17.32 -3.22
N ASP A 492 -7.00 17.25 -2.61
CA ASP A 492 -7.52 18.31 -1.75
C ASP A 492 -6.67 18.47 -0.49
N GLN A 493 -6.57 19.71 -0.01
CA GLN A 493 -5.86 20.00 1.23
C GLN A 493 -6.65 19.49 2.44
N ILE A 494 -7.98 19.48 2.37
CA ILE A 494 -8.88 18.91 3.36
C ILE A 494 -9.55 17.68 2.74
N PHE A 495 -9.38 16.50 3.34
CA PHE A 495 -10.05 15.28 2.92
C PHE A 495 -11.01 14.81 4.02
N CYS A 496 -12.25 14.56 3.66
CA CYS A 496 -13.27 14.04 4.56
C CYS A 496 -13.59 12.60 4.17
N PHE A 497 -13.51 11.69 5.14
CA PHE A 497 -13.79 10.28 4.95
C PHE A 497 -15.26 9.97 4.77
#